data_AF-A0A7C5WTU6-F1
#
_entry.id   AF-A0A7C5WTU6-F1
#
_cell.length_a   1.000
_cell.length_b   1.000
_cell.length_c   1.000
_cell.angle_alpha   90.00
_cell.angle_beta   90.00
_cell.angle_gamma   90.00
#
_symmetry.space_group_name_H-M   'P 1'
#
loop_
_entity.id
_entity.type
_entity.pdbx_description
1 polymer ?
#
loop_
_entity_poly.entity_id
_entity_poly.type
_entity_poly.pdbx_seq_one_letter_code
_entity_poly.pdbx_strand_id
1 'polypeptide(L)'
;MFQDKLTPFINRYNEISELLSDPNISSDIKRMTDLSKEQASLSAIVQKAQEYIKTYNAIIENKELISDPELGELAKEELPLLEESLEALQEEIKILMIPKDKNDDKDIYIELRAGAGGDESALFVANVFRMYMRYAEQMRWKVEIVSS
;
A
#
# COMPACT_ATOMS: atom_id res chain seq x y z
N MET A 1 12.79 4.31 11.39
CA MET A 1 12.14 5.14 10.34
C MET A 1 11.26 4.26 9.46
N PHE A 2 10.33 4.81 8.66
CA PHE A 2 9.48 4.00 7.76
C PHE A 2 10.32 3.16 6.78
N GLN A 3 11.49 3.67 6.38
CA GLN A 3 12.48 2.97 5.57
C GLN A 3 12.90 1.60 6.13
N ASP A 4 13.04 1.46 7.45
CA ASP A 4 13.43 0.18 8.07
C ASP A 4 12.39 -0.92 7.83
N LYS A 5 11.11 -0.54 7.64
CA LYS A 5 10.04 -1.47 7.32
C LYS A 5 10.06 -1.93 5.86
N LEU A 6 10.74 -1.18 4.97
CA LEU A 6 10.88 -1.50 3.55
C LEU A 6 12.06 -2.44 3.28
N THR A 7 13.10 -2.39 4.12
CA THR A 7 14.33 -3.18 3.98
C THR A 7 14.09 -4.67 3.76
N PRO A 8 13.18 -5.37 4.48
CA PRO A 8 12.94 -6.79 4.25
C PRO A 8 12.43 -7.09 2.83
N PHE A 9 11.56 -6.24 2.28
CA PHE A 9 10.99 -6.41 0.95
C PHE A 9 12.05 -6.20 -0.14
N ILE A 10 12.85 -5.15 0.01
CA ILE A 10 13.96 -4.85 -0.91
C ILE A 10 15.00 -5.98 -0.89
N ASN A 11 15.41 -6.42 0.31
CA ASN A 11 16.39 -7.48 0.46
C ASN A 11 15.88 -8.79 -0.16
N ARG A 12 14.63 -9.16 0.11
CA ARG A 12 14.03 -10.37 -0.47
C ARG A 12 13.94 -10.31 -1.98
N TYR A 13 13.55 -9.15 -2.53
CA TYR A 13 13.50 -8.97 -3.98
C TYR A 13 14.88 -9.09 -4.63
N ASN A 14 15.92 -8.51 -4.01
CA ASN A 14 17.30 -8.62 -4.49
C ASN A 14 17.81 -10.06 -4.41
N GLU A 15 17.57 -10.74 -3.28
CA GLU A 15 17.91 -12.16 -3.11
C GLU A 15 17.26 -13.03 -4.19
N ILE A 16 15.96 -12.85 -4.46
CA ILE A 16 15.27 -13.58 -5.52
C ILE A 16 15.88 -13.26 -6.90
N SER A 17 16.24 -12.00 -7.15
CA SER A 17 16.85 -11.58 -8.41
C SER A 17 18.23 -12.23 -8.61
N GLU A 18 19.02 -12.38 -7.56
CA GLU A 18 20.28 -13.12 -7.58
C GLU A 18 20.05 -14.62 -7.84
N LEU A 19 19.08 -15.24 -7.14
CA LEU A 19 18.72 -16.65 -7.34
C LEU A 19 18.23 -16.94 -8.76
N LEU A 20 17.45 -16.03 -9.36
CA LEU A 20 16.97 -16.14 -10.74
C LEU A 20 18.09 -15.92 -11.77
N SER A 21 19.19 -15.28 -11.38
CA SER A 21 20.37 -15.07 -12.23
C SER A 21 21.34 -16.25 -12.20
N ASP A 22 21.18 -17.20 -11.27
CA ASP A 22 22.02 -18.41 -11.19
C ASP A 22 21.75 -19.33 -12.39
N PRO A 23 22.77 -19.69 -13.21
CA PRO A 23 22.61 -20.59 -14.35
C PRO A 23 21.96 -21.93 -14.00
N ASN A 24 22.15 -22.42 -12.77
CA ASN A 24 21.61 -23.69 -12.31
C ASN A 24 20.09 -23.65 -12.09
N ILE A 25 19.49 -22.46 -11.88
CA ILE A 25 18.05 -22.35 -11.65
C ILE A 25 17.23 -22.77 -12.87
N SER A 26 17.79 -22.63 -14.07
CA SER A 26 17.17 -23.02 -15.34
C SER A 26 16.88 -24.53 -15.43
N SER A 27 17.59 -25.35 -14.64
CA SER A 27 17.37 -26.79 -14.55
C SER A 27 16.17 -27.18 -13.67
N ASP A 28 15.67 -26.26 -12.84
CA ASP A 28 14.51 -26.46 -11.94
C ASP A 28 13.39 -25.47 -12.29
N ILE A 29 12.62 -25.81 -13.32
CA ILE A 29 11.50 -25.01 -13.85
C ILE A 29 10.48 -24.66 -12.76
N LYS A 30 10.24 -25.57 -11.82
CA LYS A 30 9.27 -25.35 -10.75
C LYS A 30 9.76 -24.26 -9.81
N ARG A 31 11.00 -24.39 -9.32
CA ARG A 31 11.62 -23.40 -8.44
C ARG A 31 11.76 -22.04 -9.12
N MET A 32 12.16 -22.01 -10.40
CA MET A 32 12.21 -20.78 -11.20
C MET A 32 10.83 -20.10 -11.25
N THR A 33 9.78 -20.87 -11.52
CA THR A 33 8.40 -20.35 -11.59
C THR A 33 7.93 -19.76 -10.27
N ASP A 34 8.22 -20.45 -9.16
CA ASP A 34 7.82 -19.99 -7.81
C ASP A 34 8.56 -18.70 -7.43
N LEU A 35 9.88 -18.62 -7.71
CA LEU A 35 10.67 -17.41 -7.50
C LEU A 35 10.21 -16.23 -8.37
N SER A 36 9.90 -16.46 -9.65
CA SER A 36 9.39 -15.40 -10.53
C SER A 36 8.03 -14.86 -10.06
N LYS A 37 7.14 -15.72 -9.54
CA LYS A 37 5.86 -15.28 -8.95
C LYS A 37 6.09 -14.44 -7.70
N GLU A 38 6.99 -14.87 -6.84
CA GLU A 38 7.35 -14.13 -5.63
C GLU A 38 7.95 -12.76 -5.98
N GLN A 39 8.91 -12.71 -6.91
CA GLN A 39 9.49 -11.46 -7.40
C GLN A 39 8.42 -10.51 -7.97
N ALA A 40 7.51 -11.03 -8.79
CA ALA A 40 6.41 -10.25 -9.36
C ALA A 40 5.50 -9.67 -8.27
N SER A 41 5.24 -10.43 -7.20
CA SER A 41 4.43 -9.95 -6.06
C SER A 41 5.11 -8.82 -5.27
N LEU A 42 6.45 -8.83 -5.20
CA LEU A 42 7.25 -7.84 -4.48
C LEU A 42 7.59 -6.61 -5.33
N SER A 43 7.56 -6.73 -6.66
CA SER A 43 8.00 -5.69 -7.60
C SER A 43 7.34 -4.34 -7.36
N ALA A 44 6.01 -4.31 -7.13
CA ALA A 44 5.27 -3.08 -6.91
C ALA A 44 5.71 -2.37 -5.61
N ILE A 45 5.87 -3.13 -4.52
CA ILE A 45 6.34 -2.60 -3.23
C ILE A 45 7.75 -2.03 -3.37
N VAL A 46 8.64 -2.74 -4.06
CA VAL A 46 10.06 -2.35 -4.20
C VAL A 46 10.22 -1.11 -5.07
N GLN A 47 9.48 -0.99 -6.18
CA GLN A 47 9.50 0.21 -7.01
C GLN A 47 9.04 1.43 -6.20
N LYS A 48 7.93 1.32 -5.48
CA LYS A 48 7.42 2.39 -4.62
C LYS A 48 8.37 2.70 -3.46
N ALA A 49 9.00 1.70 -2.87
CA ALA A 49 10.01 1.88 -1.84
C ALA A 49 11.23 2.66 -2.35
N GLN A 50 11.69 2.39 -3.58
CA GLN A 50 12.78 3.14 -4.21
C GLN A 50 12.39 4.59 -4.47
N GLU A 51 11.17 4.84 -4.96
CA GLU A 51 10.61 6.20 -5.10
C GLU A 51 10.60 6.92 -3.76
N TYR A 52 10.09 6.28 -2.69
CA TYR A 52 10.06 6.83 -1.34
C TYR A 52 11.45 7.20 -0.82
N ILE A 53 12.44 6.31 -0.96
CA ILE A 53 13.82 6.58 -0.52
C ILE A 53 14.41 7.76 -1.30
N LYS A 54 14.17 7.83 -2.61
CA LYS A 54 14.64 8.94 -3.44
C LYS A 54 14.01 10.26 -3.01
N THR A 55 12.69 10.31 -2.82
CA THR A 55 11.98 11.52 -2.35
C THR A 55 12.45 11.92 -0.96
N TYR A 56 12.65 10.97 -0.06
CA TYR A 56 13.18 11.24 1.27
C TYR A 56 14.58 11.87 1.23
N ASN A 57 15.48 11.35 0.40
CA ASN A 57 16.81 11.92 0.22
C ASN A 57 16.75 13.33 -0.40
N ALA A 58 15.87 13.53 -1.39
CA ALA A 58 15.65 14.85 -1.98
C ALA A 58 15.14 15.89 -0.96
N ILE A 59 14.33 15.48 0.02
CA ILE A 59 13.91 16.34 1.14
C ILE A 59 15.09 16.72 2.03
N ILE A 60 16.00 15.77 2.33
CA ILE A 60 17.20 16.04 3.12
C ILE A 60 18.10 17.03 2.38
N GLU A 61 18.40 16.75 1.11
CA GLU A 61 19.22 17.62 0.25
C GLU A 61 18.62 19.03 0.15
N ASN A 62 17.30 19.15 -0.08
CA ASN A 62 16.63 20.45 -0.10
C ASN A 62 16.71 21.17 1.24
N LYS A 63 16.57 20.46 2.37
CA LYS A 63 16.71 21.06 3.72
C LYS A 63 18.11 21.63 3.95
N GLU A 64 19.15 21.01 3.40
CA GLU A 64 20.53 21.53 3.45
C GLU A 64 20.71 22.78 2.57
N LEU A 65 20.03 22.82 1.40
CA LEU A 65 20.11 23.93 0.45
C LEU A 65 19.32 25.18 0.84
N ILE A 66 18.42 25.13 1.83
CA ILE A 66 17.61 26.28 2.27
C ILE A 66 18.47 27.52 2.63
N SER A 67 19.67 27.28 3.14
CA SER A 67 20.59 28.35 3.55
C SER A 67 21.46 28.88 2.40
N ASP A 68 21.37 28.27 1.22
CA ASP A 68 22.12 28.67 0.04
C ASP A 68 21.51 29.95 -0.58
N PRO A 69 22.30 31.01 -0.86
CA PRO A 69 21.78 32.26 -1.40
C PRO A 69 21.22 32.17 -2.83
N GLU A 70 21.64 31.17 -3.62
CA GLU A 70 21.24 30.99 -5.02
C GLU A 70 20.12 29.95 -5.13
N LEU A 71 20.19 28.87 -4.33
CA LEU A 71 19.26 27.74 -4.40
C LEU A 71 18.21 27.70 -3.29
N GLY A 72 18.34 28.50 -2.23
CA GLY A 72 17.51 28.39 -1.03
C GLY A 72 16.02 28.74 -1.23
N GLU A 73 15.69 29.67 -2.12
CA GLU A 73 14.28 29.98 -2.44
C GLU A 73 13.62 28.84 -3.24
N LEU A 74 14.32 28.28 -4.23
CA LEU A 74 13.86 27.09 -4.96
C LEU A 74 13.64 25.91 -4.01
N ALA A 75 14.60 25.66 -3.11
CA ALA A 75 14.49 24.56 -2.15
C ALA A 75 13.29 24.71 -1.21
N LYS A 76 12.94 25.94 -0.79
CA LYS A 76 11.75 26.20 0.02
C LYS A 76 10.43 25.99 -0.73
N GLU A 77 10.41 26.27 -2.03
CA GLU A 77 9.22 26.04 -2.88
C GLU A 77 9.01 24.56 -3.18
N GLU A 78 10.08 23.78 -3.37
CA GLU A 78 10.01 22.35 -3.66
C GLU A 78 9.68 21.49 -2.44
N LEU A 79 10.13 21.91 -1.24
CA LEU A 79 10.04 21.09 -0.02
C LEU A 79 8.60 20.64 0.33
N PRO A 80 7.56 21.51 0.29
CA PRO A 80 6.20 21.10 0.60
C PRO A 80 5.66 20.05 -0.37
N LEU A 81 6.02 20.15 -1.67
CA LEU A 81 5.60 19.20 -2.69
C LEU A 81 6.26 17.83 -2.48
N LEU A 82 7.53 17.82 -2.11
CA LEU A 82 8.25 16.60 -1.78
C LEU A 82 7.69 15.94 -0.51
N GLU A 83 7.37 16.73 0.52
CA GLU A 83 6.77 16.23 1.76
C GLU A 83 5.37 15.63 1.52
N GLU A 84 4.52 16.30 0.72
CA GLU A 84 3.21 15.76 0.31
C GLU A 84 3.36 14.46 -0.51
N SER A 85 4.30 14.44 -1.46
CA SER A 85 4.60 13.24 -2.25
C SER A 85 5.09 12.09 -1.38
N LEU A 86 5.92 12.37 -0.37
CA LEU A 86 6.43 11.37 0.57
C LEU A 86 5.29 10.75 1.39
N GLU A 87 4.34 11.55 1.87
CA GLU A 87 3.16 11.07 2.59
C GLU A 87 2.27 10.20 1.70
N ALA A 88 1.98 10.63 0.47
CA ALA A 88 1.21 9.85 -0.50
C ALA A 88 1.88 8.49 -0.80
N LEU A 89 3.20 8.49 -1.06
CA LEU A 89 3.98 7.27 -1.27
C LEU A 89 3.93 6.36 -0.04
N GLN A 90 3.98 6.93 1.17
CA GLN A 90 3.91 6.15 2.40
C GLN A 90 2.57 5.40 2.53
N GLU A 91 1.45 6.05 2.22
CA GLU A 91 0.12 5.42 2.27
C GLU A 91 -0.05 4.36 1.17
N GLU A 92 0.42 4.64 -0.06
CA GLU A 92 0.44 3.65 -1.14
C GLU A 92 1.22 2.39 -0.73
N ILE A 93 2.41 2.57 -0.18
CA ILE A 93 3.26 1.46 0.27
C ILE A 93 2.58 0.67 1.39
N LYS A 94 1.95 1.33 2.37
CA LYS A 94 1.23 0.64 3.46
C LYS A 94 0.16 -0.29 2.92
N ILE A 95 -0.57 0.13 1.89
CA ILE A 95 -1.59 -0.70 1.23
C ILE A 95 -0.92 -1.90 0.55
N LEU A 96 0.18 -1.69 -0.19
CA LEU A 96 0.89 -2.78 -0.87
C LEU A 96 1.55 -3.78 0.08
N MET A 97 1.89 -3.35 1.30
CA MET A 97 2.44 -4.22 2.35
C MET A 97 1.40 -5.18 2.95
N ILE A 98 0.10 -4.96 2.68
CA ILE A 98 -0.95 -5.87 3.15
C ILE A 98 -0.80 -7.19 2.37
N PRO A 99 -0.59 -8.32 3.06
CA PRO A 99 -0.54 -9.61 2.40
C PRO A 99 -1.83 -9.84 1.62
N LYS A 100 -1.73 -10.15 0.33
CA LYS A 100 -2.90 -10.55 -0.45
C LYS A 100 -3.53 -11.79 0.17
N ASP A 101 -4.76 -11.68 0.63
CA ASP A 101 -5.58 -12.84 1.01
C ASP A 101 -6.14 -13.46 -0.26
N LYS A 102 -6.17 -14.80 -0.30
CA LYS A 102 -6.79 -15.57 -1.39
C LYS A 102 -8.28 -15.24 -1.61
N ASN A 103 -8.92 -14.56 -0.66
CA ASN A 103 -10.31 -14.15 -0.70
C ASN A 103 -10.49 -12.65 -0.97
N ASP A 104 -9.43 -11.86 -1.15
CA ASP A 104 -9.55 -10.40 -1.39
C ASP A 104 -10.40 -10.08 -2.64
N ASP A 105 -10.36 -10.96 -3.64
CA ASP A 105 -11.12 -10.81 -4.90
C ASP A 105 -12.55 -11.39 -4.82
N LYS A 106 -13.01 -11.86 -3.66
CA LYS A 106 -14.33 -12.49 -3.52
C LYS A 106 -15.38 -11.51 -3.00
N ASP A 107 -16.62 -11.74 -3.42
CA ASP A 107 -17.78 -11.08 -2.83
C ASP A 107 -17.91 -11.46 -1.34
N ILE A 108 -18.45 -10.52 -0.57
CA ILE A 108 -18.62 -10.66 0.88
C ILE A 108 -20.09 -10.60 1.29
N TYR A 109 -20.41 -11.26 2.41
CA TYR A 109 -21.66 -11.04 3.13
C TYR A 109 -21.39 -10.14 4.33
N ILE A 110 -22.16 -9.06 4.46
CA ILE A 110 -22.11 -8.18 5.62
C ILE A 110 -23.33 -8.48 6.47
N GLU A 111 -23.10 -8.92 7.71
CA GLU A 111 -24.16 -9.13 8.69
C GLU A 111 -24.11 -8.04 9.76
N LEU A 112 -25.18 -7.25 9.84
CA LEU A 112 -25.31 -6.19 10.83
C LEU A 112 -26.35 -6.60 11.88
N ARG A 113 -25.91 -6.78 13.12
CA ARG A 113 -26.78 -7.17 14.24
C ARG A 113 -26.79 -6.09 15.32
N ALA A 114 -27.97 -5.80 15.84
CA ALA A 114 -28.12 -4.92 16.99
C ALA A 114 -27.52 -5.60 18.23
N GLY A 115 -26.68 -4.87 18.97
CA GLY A 115 -26.09 -5.33 20.22
C GLY A 115 -26.98 -5.07 21.43
N ALA A 116 -26.36 -4.76 22.58
CA ALA A 116 -27.08 -4.24 23.74
C ALA A 116 -27.49 -2.77 23.50
N GLY A 117 -28.62 -2.34 24.08
CA GLY A 117 -29.11 -0.96 23.97
C GLY A 117 -30.49 -0.80 23.31
N GLY A 118 -31.20 -1.90 23.03
CA GLY A 118 -32.59 -1.85 22.56
C GLY A 118 -32.75 -1.01 21.28
N ASP A 119 -33.70 -0.08 21.28
CA ASP A 119 -34.05 0.73 20.10
C ASP A 119 -32.88 1.58 19.58
N GLU A 120 -31.99 2.06 20.45
CA GLU A 120 -30.81 2.84 20.05
C GLU A 120 -29.82 2.00 19.24
N SER A 121 -29.67 0.72 19.61
CA SER A 121 -28.79 -0.21 18.90
C SER A 121 -29.33 -0.56 17.50
N ALA A 122 -30.66 -0.67 17.36
CA ALA A 122 -31.30 -0.86 16.05
C ALA A 122 -31.16 0.38 15.17
N LEU A 123 -31.31 1.58 15.74
CA LEU A 123 -31.09 2.84 15.03
C LEU A 123 -29.65 2.97 14.54
N PHE A 124 -28.67 2.56 15.37
CA PHE A 124 -27.27 2.57 15.00
C PHE A 124 -26.98 1.60 13.84
N VAL A 125 -27.48 0.37 13.91
CA VAL A 125 -27.36 -0.61 12.82
C VAL A 125 -27.95 -0.08 11.52
N ALA A 126 -29.11 0.58 11.58
CA ALA A 126 -29.72 1.21 10.40
C ALA A 126 -28.82 2.32 9.81
N ASN A 127 -28.11 3.07 10.64
CA ASN A 127 -27.15 4.08 10.18
C ASN A 127 -25.91 3.45 9.53
N VAL A 128 -25.36 2.38 10.13
CA VAL A 128 -24.24 1.61 9.57
C VAL A 128 -24.61 0.98 8.23
N PHE A 129 -25.82 0.41 8.13
CA PHE A 129 -26.35 -0.11 6.86
C PHE A 129 -26.37 0.98 5.78
N ARG A 130 -26.93 2.16 6.09
CA ARG A 130 -26.97 3.30 5.15
C ARG A 130 -25.56 3.76 4.76
N MET A 131 -24.62 3.75 5.69
CA MET A 131 -23.21 4.09 5.44
C MET A 131 -22.59 3.14 4.41
N TYR A 132 -22.74 1.83 4.61
CA TYR A 132 -22.21 0.83 3.67
C TYR A 132 -22.91 0.87 2.31
N MET A 133 -24.23 1.07 2.28
CA MET A 133 -24.97 1.23 1.02
C MET A 133 -24.42 2.39 0.18
N ARG A 134 -24.20 3.56 0.80
CA ARG A 134 -23.63 4.72 0.11
C ARG A 134 -22.21 4.48 -0.39
N TYR A 135 -21.38 3.83 0.44
CA TYR A 135 -20.00 3.50 0.04
C TYR A 135 -19.98 2.53 -1.14
N ALA A 136 -20.81 1.48 -1.09
CA ALA A 136 -20.94 0.52 -2.18
C ALA A 136 -21.41 1.17 -3.48
N GLU A 137 -22.37 2.11 -3.42
CA GLU A 137 -22.79 2.90 -4.59
C GLU A 137 -21.65 3.73 -5.19
N GLN A 138 -20.85 4.42 -4.35
CA GLN A 138 -19.71 5.21 -4.80
C GLN A 138 -18.64 4.34 -5.48
N MET A 139 -18.40 3.15 -4.94
CA MET A 139 -17.49 2.15 -5.50
C MET A 139 -18.09 1.35 -6.67
N ARG A 140 -19.36 1.62 -7.03
CA ARG A 140 -20.15 0.93 -8.08
C ARG A 140 -20.28 -0.57 -7.86
N TRP A 141 -20.36 -0.99 -6.61
CA TRP A 141 -20.59 -2.38 -6.24
C TRP A 141 -22.07 -2.73 -6.30
N LYS A 142 -22.38 -3.97 -6.69
CA LYS A 142 -23.73 -4.51 -6.63
C LYS A 142 -24.03 -4.93 -5.18
N VAL A 143 -25.16 -4.50 -4.64
CA VAL A 143 -25.62 -4.91 -3.31
C VAL A 143 -26.95 -5.64 -3.42
N GLU A 144 -27.09 -6.73 -2.66
CA GLU A 144 -28.31 -7.53 -2.57
C GLU A 144 -28.70 -7.72 -1.09
N ILE A 145 -29.96 -7.41 -0.75
CA ILE A 145 -30.47 -7.62 0.61
C ILE A 145 -31.03 -9.04 0.69
N VAL A 146 -30.36 -9.89 1.47
CA VAL A 146 -30.71 -11.32 1.61
C VAL A 146 -31.72 -11.57 2.74
N SER A 147 -31.61 -10.80 3.83
CA SER A 147 -32.49 -10.89 5.00
C SER A 147 -32.57 -9.52 5.69
N SER A 148 -33.73 -9.22 6.28
CA SER A 148 -33.99 -7.99 7.05
C SER A 148 -34.73 -8.31 8.34
#